data_AF-A0A1W1IHL6-F1
#
_entry.id   AF-A0A1W1IHL6-F1
#
_cell.length_a   1.000
_cell.length_b   1.000
_cell.length_c   1.000
_cell.angle_alpha   90.00
_cell.angle_beta   90.00
_cell.angle_gamma   90.00
#
_symmetry.space_group_name_H-M   'P 1'
#
loop_
_entity.id
_entity.type
_entity.pdbx_description
1 polymer ?
#
loop_
_entity_poly.entity_id
_entity_poly.type
_entity_poly.pdbx_seq_one_letter_code
_entity_poly.pdbx_strand_id
1 'polypeptide(L)'
;MNESELLASGYRKYTGEKVDVYFNLSVCTYSGNCVRGNNAIFDTKRKPWILADADTPEEVARVIHTCPSGALKYRLKGSEEILPTFPLGAMKPEQTEDSPEEKNDCPPDETKK
;
A
#
# COMPACT_ATOMS: atom_id res chain seq x y z
N MET A 1 -12.32 5.76 -8.74
CA MET A 1 -13.03 4.47 -8.92
C MET A 1 -13.91 4.27 -7.71
N ASN A 2 -15.19 3.93 -7.91
CA ASN A 2 -16.12 3.67 -6.82
C ASN A 2 -16.24 2.17 -6.53
N GLU A 3 -16.70 1.83 -5.33
CA GLU A 3 -16.85 0.42 -4.90
C GLU A 3 -17.76 -0.37 -5.85
N SER A 4 -18.90 0.22 -6.25
CA SER A 4 -19.89 -0.42 -7.12
C SER A 4 -19.32 -0.83 -8.49
N GLU A 5 -18.43 -0.01 -9.06
CA GLU A 5 -17.80 -0.29 -10.36
C GLU A 5 -16.84 -1.49 -10.27
N LEU A 6 -16.11 -1.62 -9.16
CA LEU A 6 -15.22 -2.76 -8.94
C LEU A 6 -16.03 -4.05 -8.82
N LEU A 7 -17.11 -4.02 -8.04
CA LEU A 7 -17.99 -5.18 -7.89
C LEU A 7 -18.60 -5.60 -9.23
N ALA A 8 -19.06 -4.63 -10.04
CA ALA A 8 -19.57 -4.88 -11.39
C ALA A 8 -18.51 -5.46 -12.34
N SER A 9 -17.24 -5.08 -12.16
CA SER A 9 -16.10 -5.59 -12.94
C SER A 9 -15.60 -6.98 -12.49
N GLY A 10 -16.27 -7.60 -11.51
CA GLY A 10 -15.94 -8.94 -11.01
C GLY A 10 -14.92 -8.97 -9.88
N TYR A 11 -14.64 -7.84 -9.23
CA TYR A 11 -13.88 -7.83 -7.99
C TYR A 11 -14.72 -8.38 -6.84
N ARG A 12 -14.12 -9.25 -6.04
CA ARG A 12 -14.68 -9.70 -4.77
C ARG A 12 -14.15 -8.84 -3.64
N LYS A 13 -15.04 -8.36 -2.79
CA LYS A 13 -14.71 -7.57 -1.60
C LYS A 13 -14.47 -8.47 -0.39
N TYR A 14 -13.42 -8.16 0.34
CA TYR A 14 -13.05 -8.72 1.62
C TYR A 14 -13.00 -7.56 2.60
N THR A 15 -14.06 -7.45 3.40
CA THR A 15 -14.22 -6.37 4.36
C THR A 15 -13.36 -6.66 5.59
N GLY A 16 -12.58 -5.66 6.00
CA GLY A 16 -11.93 -5.63 7.30
C GLY A 16 -12.41 -4.47 8.17
N GLU A 17 -11.97 -4.45 9.42
CA GLU A 17 -12.18 -3.38 10.40
C GLU A 17 -11.49 -2.09 9.98
N LYS A 18 -10.25 -2.18 9.47
CA LYS A 18 -9.43 -1.00 9.11
C LYS A 18 -9.27 -0.80 7.61
N VAL A 19 -9.34 -1.87 6.81
CA VAL A 19 -9.14 -1.82 5.37
C VAL A 19 -10.04 -2.82 4.66
N ASP A 20 -10.63 -2.42 3.54
CA ASP A 20 -11.35 -3.31 2.63
C ASP A 20 -10.42 -3.70 1.49
N VAL A 21 -10.28 -5.00 1.23
CA VAL A 21 -9.47 -5.53 0.13
C VAL A 21 -10.38 -6.03 -0.98
N TYR A 22 -10.03 -5.71 -2.23
CA TYR A 22 -10.75 -6.16 -3.42
C TYR A 22 -9.82 -7.04 -4.26
N PHE A 23 -10.33 -8.15 -4.75
CA PHE A 23 -9.58 -9.09 -5.56
C PHE A 23 -10.35 -9.53 -6.81
N ASN A 24 -9.69 -9.51 -7.95
CA ASN A 24 -10.24 -10.02 -9.21
C ASN A 24 -9.44 -11.21 -9.75
N LEU A 25 -10.08 -12.38 -9.81
CA LEU A 25 -9.45 -13.60 -10.30
C LEU A 25 -9.12 -13.53 -11.80
N SER A 26 -9.96 -12.87 -12.60
CA SER A 26 -9.78 -12.74 -14.05
C SER A 26 -8.58 -11.89 -14.43
N VAL A 27 -8.12 -11.01 -13.53
CA VAL A 27 -6.93 -10.15 -13.71
C VAL A 27 -5.68 -10.78 -13.09
N CYS A 28 -5.85 -11.73 -12.16
CA CYS A 28 -4.73 -12.34 -11.44
C CYS A 28 -3.89 -13.22 -12.37
N THR A 29 -2.58 -12.96 -12.43
CA THR A 29 -1.61 -13.76 -13.20
C THR A 29 -0.92 -14.85 -12.38
N TYR A 30 -1.41 -15.11 -11.15
CA TYR A 30 -0.86 -16.12 -10.24
C TYR A 30 0.63 -15.93 -9.91
N SER A 31 1.11 -14.68 -9.82
CA SER A 31 2.51 -14.40 -9.45
C SER A 31 2.92 -15.00 -8.10
N GLY A 32 1.96 -15.13 -7.18
CA GLY A 32 2.18 -15.63 -5.82
C GLY A 32 2.86 -14.62 -4.88
N ASN A 33 3.05 -13.36 -5.32
CA ASN A 33 3.66 -12.32 -4.49
C ASN A 33 2.81 -11.96 -3.28
N CYS A 34 1.48 -12.02 -3.38
CA CYS A 34 0.59 -11.75 -2.26
C CYS A 34 0.77 -12.75 -1.10
N VAL A 35 0.71 -14.06 -1.41
CA VAL A 35 0.85 -15.13 -0.41
C VAL A 35 2.26 -15.19 0.17
N ARG A 36 3.29 -14.93 -0.65
CA ARG A 36 4.70 -14.88 -0.20
C ARG A 36 5.01 -13.60 0.59
N GLY A 37 4.32 -12.50 0.27
CA GLY A 37 4.52 -11.21 0.92
C GLY A 37 4.02 -11.20 2.35
N ASN A 38 2.81 -11.72 2.58
CA ASN A 38 2.27 -11.93 3.93
C ASN A 38 1.19 -13.03 3.93
N ASN A 39 1.53 -14.19 4.51
CA ASN A 39 0.62 -15.32 4.60
C ASN A 39 -0.50 -15.10 5.63
N ALA A 40 -0.27 -14.26 6.65
CA ALA A 40 -1.32 -13.92 7.60
C ALA A 40 -2.47 -13.18 6.91
N ILE A 41 -2.20 -12.36 5.89
CA ILE A 41 -3.22 -11.65 5.10
C ILE A 41 -3.76 -12.50 3.93
N PHE A 42 -2.88 -13.17 3.19
CA PHE A 42 -3.22 -13.97 2.01
C PHE A 42 -2.84 -15.44 2.19
N ASP A 43 -3.83 -16.31 2.34
CA ASP A 43 -3.59 -17.75 2.47
C ASP A 43 -4.63 -18.56 1.71
N THR A 44 -4.16 -19.31 0.71
CA THR A 44 -4.99 -20.16 -0.14
C THR A 44 -5.51 -21.41 0.57
N LYS A 45 -4.99 -21.74 1.76
CA LYS A 45 -5.40 -22.93 2.53
C LYS A 45 -6.59 -22.69 3.45
N ARG A 46 -6.98 -21.43 3.67
CA ARG A 46 -8.09 -21.06 4.55
C ARG A 46 -9.25 -20.40 3.80
N LYS A 47 -10.40 -20.31 4.47
CA LYS A 47 -11.58 -19.59 4.00
C LYS A 47 -12.09 -18.68 5.12
N PRO A 48 -12.17 -17.35 4.91
CA PRO A 48 -11.79 -16.61 3.70
C PRO A 48 -10.26 -16.55 3.49
N TRP A 49 -9.84 -16.65 2.23
CA TRP A 49 -8.40 -16.70 1.87
C TRP A 49 -7.70 -15.33 2.00
N ILE A 50 -8.47 -14.23 2.00
CA ILE A 50 -7.99 -12.88 2.32
C ILE A 50 -8.57 -12.48 3.68
N LEU A 51 -7.69 -12.14 4.62
CA LEU A 51 -8.04 -11.56 5.92
C LEU A 51 -7.37 -10.19 6.04
N ALA A 52 -8.15 -9.14 5.80
CA ALA A 52 -7.67 -7.77 5.88
C ALA A 52 -7.24 -7.34 7.30
N ASP A 53 -7.81 -7.98 8.32
CA ASP A 53 -7.55 -7.67 9.74
C ASP A 53 -6.44 -8.51 10.37
N ALA A 54 -5.81 -9.39 9.59
CA ALA A 54 -4.73 -10.21 10.11
C ALA A 54 -3.46 -9.40 10.42
N ASP A 55 -3.33 -8.21 9.84
CA ASP A 55 -2.17 -7.33 10.02
C ASP A 55 -2.57 -5.85 9.88
N THR A 56 -1.60 -4.95 9.92
CA THR A 56 -1.83 -3.52 9.78
C THR A 56 -2.23 -3.14 8.34
N PRO A 57 -3.03 -2.08 8.15
CA PRO A 57 -3.43 -1.63 6.81
C PRO A 57 -2.23 -1.22 5.94
N GLU A 58 -1.13 -0.76 6.53
CA GLU A 58 0.12 -0.44 5.83
C GLU A 58 0.76 -1.69 5.23
N GLU A 59 0.74 -2.80 5.98
CA GLU A 59 1.28 -4.08 5.53
C GLU A 59 0.39 -4.69 4.43
N VAL A 60 -0.92 -4.58 4.56
CA VAL A 60 -1.89 -4.93 3.50
C VAL A 60 -1.57 -4.14 2.22
N ALA A 61 -1.41 -2.81 2.32
CA ALA A 61 -1.05 -1.97 1.19
C ALA A 61 0.29 -2.41 0.57
N ARG A 62 1.34 -2.59 1.39
CA ARG A 62 2.67 -3.00 0.96
C ARG A 62 2.63 -4.29 0.13
N VAL A 63 1.96 -5.32 0.64
CA VAL A 63 1.83 -6.62 -0.04
C VAL A 63 1.04 -6.48 -1.34
N ILE A 64 -0.03 -5.69 -1.31
CA ILE A 64 -0.85 -5.43 -2.48
C ILE A 64 -0.05 -4.70 -3.59
N HIS A 65 0.84 -3.76 -3.24
CA HIS A 65 1.73 -3.07 -4.18
C HIS A 65 2.74 -3.99 -4.86
N THR A 66 3.01 -5.18 -4.31
CA THR A 66 3.88 -6.17 -4.97
C THR A 66 3.17 -6.94 -6.10
N CYS A 67 1.87 -6.70 -6.32
CA CYS A 67 1.08 -7.37 -7.35
C CYS A 67 1.35 -6.77 -8.74
N PRO A 68 2.07 -7.46 -9.64
CA PRO A 68 2.41 -6.91 -10.96
C PRO A 68 1.23 -6.90 -11.93
N SER A 69 0.10 -7.53 -11.59
CA SER A 69 -1.11 -7.54 -12.42
C SER A 69 -2.17 -6.55 -11.95
N GLY A 70 -2.01 -5.95 -10.76
CA GLY A 70 -3.00 -5.06 -10.14
C GLY A 70 -4.37 -5.70 -9.91
N ALA A 71 -4.40 -7.02 -9.79
CA ALA A 71 -5.61 -7.79 -9.49
C ALA A 71 -6.16 -7.51 -8.08
N LEU A 72 -5.31 -6.99 -7.19
CA LEU A 72 -5.67 -6.57 -5.84
C LEU A 72 -5.94 -5.08 -5.83
N LYS A 73 -6.85 -4.59 -4.98
CA LYS A 73 -7.07 -3.16 -4.65
C LYS A 73 -7.41 -3.06 -3.17
N TYR A 74 -7.24 -1.89 -2.56
CA TYR A 74 -7.63 -1.68 -1.17
C TYR A 74 -8.26 -0.31 -0.94
N ARG A 75 -9.05 -0.21 0.13
CA ARG A 75 -9.63 1.04 0.62
C ARG A 75 -9.47 1.10 2.14
N LEU A 76 -8.88 2.17 2.64
CA LEU A 76 -8.78 2.40 4.08
C LEU A 76 -10.12 2.89 4.63
N LYS A 77 -10.54 2.39 5.79
CA LYS A 77 -11.71 2.88 6.50
C LYS A 77 -11.37 4.25 7.09
N GLY A 78 -11.93 5.30 6.51
CA GLY A 78 -11.60 6.70 6.84
C GLY A 78 -11.17 7.52 5.62
N SER A 79 -10.83 6.85 4.52
CA SER A 79 -10.67 7.46 3.19
C SER A 79 -11.74 6.94 2.25
N GLU A 80 -12.45 7.82 1.55
CA GLU A 80 -13.41 7.39 0.53
C GLU A 80 -12.73 6.86 -0.75
N GLU A 81 -11.40 7.00 -0.86
CA GLU A 81 -10.65 6.64 -2.06
C GLU A 81 -10.23 5.17 -2.07
N ILE A 82 -10.54 4.47 -3.18
CA ILE A 82 -10.05 3.11 -3.44
C ILE A 82 -8.74 3.22 -4.20
N LEU A 83 -7.64 2.84 -3.54
CA LEU A 83 -6.30 3.06 -4.06
C LEU A 83 -5.91 1.98 -5.10
N PRO A 84 -5.40 2.39 -6.28
CA PRO A 84 -4.84 1.47 -7.26
C PRO A 84 -3.51 0.90 -6.79
N THR A 85 -3.14 -0.25 -7.33
CA THR A 85 -2.11 -1.15 -6.75
C THR A 85 -0.91 -1.35 -7.63
N PHE A 86 -0.78 -0.55 -8.69
CA PHE A 86 0.37 -0.59 -9.58
C PHE A 86 1.49 0.34 -9.12
N PRO A 87 2.75 0.05 -9.51
CA PRO A 87 3.92 0.75 -9.03
C PRO A 87 3.87 2.15 -9.62
N LEU A 88 3.93 3.13 -8.73
CA LEU A 88 4.26 4.48 -9.09
C LEU A 88 5.66 4.47 -9.72
N GLY A 89 5.72 4.40 -11.05
CA GLY A 89 6.76 5.11 -11.78
C GLY A 89 6.64 6.65 -11.64
N ALA A 90 5.85 7.17 -10.69
CA ALA A 90 5.55 8.60 -10.57
C ALA A 90 5.07 9.03 -9.16
N MET A 91 5.72 8.58 -8.08
CA MET A 91 5.73 9.37 -6.84
C MET A 91 7.20 9.65 -6.55
N LYS A 92 7.63 10.86 -6.89
CA LYS A 92 8.77 11.46 -6.20
C LYS A 92 8.46 11.42 -4.70
N PRO A 93 9.46 11.23 -3.83
CA PRO A 93 9.29 11.50 -2.42
C PRO A 93 9.16 13.02 -2.33
N GLU A 94 7.94 13.53 -2.28
CA GLU A 94 7.74 14.93 -1.92
C GLU A 94 6.85 14.97 -0.68
N GLN A 95 7.51 15.39 0.40
CA GLN A 95 7.00 15.97 1.65
C GLN A 95 6.92 15.05 2.88
N THR A 96 8.03 15.03 3.63
CA THR A 96 7.98 15.30 5.08
C THR A 96 9.26 16.08 5.41
N GLU A 97 9.19 17.40 5.28
CA GLU A 97 9.20 18.37 6.38
C GLU A 97 10.62 18.90 6.69
N ASP A 98 10.78 20.16 6.30
CA ASP A 98 11.61 21.20 6.91
C ASP A 98 12.24 20.80 8.26
N SER A 99 13.52 20.40 8.21
CA SER A 99 14.38 20.45 9.38
C SER A 99 15.13 21.78 9.32
N PRO A 100 14.79 22.77 10.16
CA PRO A 100 15.60 23.97 10.28
C PRO A 100 16.83 23.63 11.12
N GLU A 101 17.94 23.28 10.47
CA GLU A 101 19.26 23.48 11.08
C GLU A 101 19.60 24.98 11.03
N GLU A 102 18.94 25.72 11.92
CA GLU A 102 19.50 26.95 12.43
C GLU A 102 20.58 26.59 13.46
N LYS A 103 21.67 27.39 13.46
CA LYS A 103 22.76 27.52 14.46
C LYS A 103 24.00 26.65 14.13
N ASN A 104 25.19 27.20 13.87
CA ASN A 104 25.79 28.39 14.46
C ASN A 104 26.78 29.08 13.52
N ASP A 105 26.62 30.40 13.49
CA ASP A 105 27.64 31.39 13.26
C ASP A 105 28.86 31.14 14.16
N CYS A 106 30.05 31.02 13.57
CA CYS A 106 31.30 31.22 14.29
C CYS A 106 32.37 31.74 13.33
N PRO A 107 32.58 33.06 13.24
CA PRO A 107 33.85 33.64 12.77
C PRO A 107 34.81 33.75 13.98
N PRO A 108 35.99 34.32 13.80
CA PRO A 108 37.02 34.12 12.77
C PRO A 108 38.29 33.55 13.43
N ASP A 109 39.28 33.07 12.67
CA ASP A 109 40.65 33.09 13.21
C ASP A 109 41.69 33.27 12.09
N GLU A 110 42.19 34.50 12.01
CA GLU A 110 43.48 34.81 11.41
C GLU A 110 44.59 34.08 12.17
N THR A 111 45.39 33.24 11.53
CA THR A 111 46.81 33.09 11.90
C THR A 111 47.66 32.68 10.69
N LYS A 112 48.17 33.69 9.99
CA LYS A 112 49.60 33.93 9.76
C LYS A 112 50.53 32.69 9.69
N LYS A 113 51.00 32.33 8.48
CA LYS A 113 52.44 32.13 8.20
C LYS A 113 52.77 32.14 6.72
#